data_AF-A0A8H2WU20-F1
#
_entry.id   AF-A0A8H2WU20-F1
#
_cell.length_a   1.000
_cell.length_b   1.000
_cell.length_c   1.000
_cell.angle_alpha   90.00
_cell.angle_beta   90.00
_cell.angle_gamma   90.00
#
_symmetry.space_group_name_H-M   'P 1'
#
loop_
_entity.id
_entity.type
_entity.pdbx_description
1 polymer ?
#
loop_
_entity_poly.entity_id
_entity_poly.type
_entity_poly.pdbx_seq_one_letter_code
_entity_poly.pdbx_strand_id
1 'polypeptide(L)'
;MNTHMYEHPLTARHLDTVRDIIGYTVVGPVGKALACGDIGVGAMTEWSDIVQLVVSRWSLSLKELSEGLVTPVPAAVVEPSAGQNQSQIDLSAGIPPLEEIARDYPAMFTWDQVKDQVDSGDLAALKRHPALQKRYDTWIQQVKMIHGSVVNYLVNIRLGWGPTASRPASPGSHTEPTYADDGSLDPPESAPVRPLTPSTNNGKKWFTADIAEPLVKILPNDWPYSVPSEIRHYVVWSRLPITHPGIVPAEIWERIVQDGLWGFSGSEYKPKGSGDKLVDQLVRQAGAEVRTYVEGKWPAEEYEVAWFVNPPRLQSIPGLAHLHVFARKKSD
;
A
#
# COMPACT_ATOMS: atom_id res chain seq x y z
N MET A 1 -9.26 -5.60 18.56
CA MET A 1 -8.96 -4.97 19.87
C MET A 1 -7.58 -4.35 19.81
N ASN A 2 -7.22 -3.40 20.68
CA ASN A 2 -5.86 -2.86 20.67
C ASN A 2 -4.82 -3.90 21.16
N THR A 3 -3.54 -3.63 20.94
CA THR A 3 -2.46 -4.60 21.20
C THR A 3 -2.28 -4.94 22.67
N HIS A 4 -2.30 -3.94 23.56
CA HIS A 4 -2.22 -4.20 25.00
C HIS A 4 -3.40 -5.03 25.53
N MET A 5 -4.60 -4.86 24.97
CA MET A 5 -5.75 -5.70 25.31
C MET A 5 -5.60 -7.13 24.78
N TYR A 6 -5.02 -7.30 23.58
CA TYR A 6 -4.79 -8.62 23.01
C TYR A 6 -3.72 -9.41 23.78
N GLU A 7 -2.64 -8.73 24.16
CA GLU A 7 -1.51 -9.32 24.91
C GLU A 7 -1.82 -9.58 26.39
N HIS A 8 -2.96 -9.07 26.89
CA HIS A 8 -3.35 -9.29 28.28
C HIS A 8 -3.55 -10.79 28.58
N PRO A 9 -3.00 -11.34 29.68
CA PRO A 9 -3.07 -12.77 30.00
C PRO A 9 -4.49 -13.36 30.07
N LEU A 10 -5.48 -12.55 30.46
CA LEU A 10 -6.88 -12.99 30.45
C LEU A 10 -7.42 -13.22 29.03
N THR A 11 -6.98 -12.43 28.05
CA THR A 11 -7.38 -12.64 26.65
C THR A 11 -6.88 -13.99 26.15
N ALA A 12 -5.63 -14.36 26.45
CA ALA A 12 -5.11 -15.69 26.15
C ALA A 12 -5.95 -16.80 26.79
N ARG A 13 -6.24 -16.70 28.11
CA ARG A 13 -7.08 -17.68 28.82
C ARG A 13 -8.49 -17.82 28.22
N HIS A 14 -9.09 -16.71 27.79
CA HIS A 14 -10.40 -16.74 27.14
C HIS A 14 -10.32 -17.41 25.76
N LEU A 15 -9.29 -17.12 24.97
CA LEU A 15 -9.10 -17.74 23.66
C LEU A 15 -8.86 -19.24 23.77
N ASP A 16 -8.07 -19.69 24.75
CA ASP A 16 -7.84 -21.12 25.00
C ASP A 16 -9.13 -21.81 25.48
N THR A 17 -9.92 -21.16 26.33
CA THR A 17 -11.25 -21.68 26.71
C THR A 17 -12.17 -21.83 25.49
N VAL A 18 -12.24 -20.81 24.63
CA VAL A 18 -13.08 -20.82 23.42
C VAL A 18 -12.62 -21.90 22.43
N ARG A 19 -11.31 -22.10 22.28
CA ARG A 19 -10.74 -23.09 21.37
C ARG A 19 -10.86 -24.51 21.91
N ASP A 20 -10.40 -24.73 23.14
CA ASP A 20 -10.09 -26.06 23.65
C ASP A 20 -11.26 -26.66 24.44
N ILE A 21 -12.07 -25.82 25.09
CA ILE A 21 -13.23 -26.27 25.87
C ILE A 21 -14.50 -26.19 25.03
N ILE A 22 -14.73 -25.05 24.37
CA ILE A 22 -15.96 -24.84 23.57
C ILE A 22 -15.81 -25.43 22.16
N GLY A 23 -14.59 -25.57 21.65
CA GLY A 23 -14.33 -26.18 20.34
C GLY A 23 -14.48 -25.24 19.14
N TYR A 24 -14.41 -23.92 19.36
CA TYR A 24 -14.57 -22.93 18.29
C TYR A 24 -13.26 -22.75 17.51
N THR A 25 -13.37 -22.58 16.19
CA THR A 25 -12.23 -22.18 15.36
C THR A 25 -11.97 -20.68 15.53
N VAL A 26 -10.89 -20.34 16.21
CA VAL A 26 -10.42 -18.95 16.33
C VAL A 26 -9.48 -18.62 15.18
N VAL A 27 -9.75 -17.54 14.44
CA VAL A 27 -8.92 -17.07 13.33
C VAL A 27 -8.52 -15.61 13.57
N GLY A 28 -7.22 -15.34 13.43
CA GLY A 28 -6.63 -14.04 13.75
C GLY A 28 -6.24 -13.93 15.24
N PRO A 29 -5.92 -12.72 15.72
CA PRO A 29 -5.87 -11.46 15.01
C PRO A 29 -4.69 -11.36 14.03
N VAL A 30 -4.71 -10.34 13.18
CA VAL A 30 -3.58 -9.99 12.31
C VAL A 30 -2.79 -8.83 12.90
N GLY A 31 -1.50 -8.78 12.60
CA GLY A 31 -0.66 -7.62 12.88
C GLY A 31 -0.95 -6.50 11.88
N LYS A 32 -1.26 -5.30 12.35
CA LYS A 32 -1.36 -4.10 11.51
C LYS A 32 -0.47 -2.99 12.07
N ALA A 33 -0.01 -2.12 11.18
CA ALA A 33 0.72 -0.93 11.59
C ALA A 33 -0.17 -0.04 12.47
N LEU A 34 0.31 0.27 13.67
CA LEU A 34 -0.31 1.18 14.61
C LEU A 34 0.11 2.63 14.29
N ALA A 35 -0.62 3.59 14.86
CA ALA A 35 -0.33 5.02 14.70
C ALA A 35 1.09 5.40 15.19
N CYS A 36 1.68 4.62 16.10
CA CYS A 36 3.06 4.79 16.58
C CYS A 36 4.13 4.24 15.63
N GLY A 37 3.75 3.53 14.55
CA GLY A 37 4.69 2.90 13.62
C GLY A 37 5.05 1.45 13.94
N ASP A 38 4.61 0.92 15.08
CA ASP A 38 4.78 -0.49 15.46
C ASP A 38 3.79 -1.41 14.75
N ILE A 39 4.10 -2.71 14.66
CA ILE A 39 3.12 -3.72 14.26
C ILE A 39 2.37 -4.17 15.50
N GLY A 40 1.15 -3.67 15.65
CA GLY A 40 0.24 -4.06 16.70
C GLY A 40 -0.53 -5.31 16.32
N VAL A 41 -0.45 -6.34 17.16
CA VAL A 41 -1.31 -7.53 17.06
C VAL A 41 -2.65 -7.21 17.70
N GLY A 42 -3.77 -7.55 17.06
CA GLY A 42 -5.11 -7.28 17.61
C GLY A 42 -6.12 -6.77 16.59
N ALA A 43 -5.67 -6.46 15.37
CA ALA A 43 -6.55 -6.15 14.26
C ALA A 43 -7.33 -7.39 13.82
N MET A 44 -8.58 -7.19 13.41
CA MET A 44 -9.40 -8.26 12.85
C MET A 44 -8.81 -8.73 11.52
N THR A 45 -8.85 -10.03 11.28
CA THR A 45 -8.62 -10.64 9.96
C THR A 45 -9.49 -9.92 8.92
N GLU A 46 -8.96 -9.69 7.71
CA GLU A 46 -9.73 -9.03 6.65
C GLU A 46 -11.02 -9.79 6.36
N TRP A 47 -12.12 -9.05 6.19
CA TRP A 47 -13.45 -9.64 6.06
C TRP A 47 -13.54 -10.59 4.87
N SER A 48 -12.81 -10.32 3.78
CA SER A 48 -12.75 -11.19 2.61
C SER A 48 -12.16 -12.56 2.94
N ASP A 49 -11.13 -12.60 3.79
CA ASP A 49 -10.46 -13.83 4.18
C ASP A 49 -11.35 -14.62 5.16
N ILE A 50 -12.09 -13.92 6.03
CA ILE A 50 -13.13 -14.53 6.88
C ILE A 50 -14.21 -15.18 6.00
N VAL A 51 -14.71 -14.47 4.98
CA VAL A 51 -15.71 -15.01 4.05
C VAL A 51 -15.16 -16.22 3.30
N GLN A 52 -13.93 -16.16 2.81
CA GLN A 52 -13.30 -17.31 2.14
C GLN A 52 -13.16 -18.51 3.07
N LEU A 53 -12.72 -18.32 4.32
CA LEU A 53 -12.64 -19.40 5.31
C LEU A 53 -13.98 -20.07 5.54
N VAL A 54 -15.07 -19.29 5.60
CA VAL A 54 -16.43 -19.80 5.73
C VAL A 54 -16.82 -20.57 4.46
N VAL A 55 -16.67 -19.97 3.30
CA VAL A 55 -17.00 -20.60 2.01
C VAL A 55 -16.26 -21.93 1.83
N SER A 56 -14.96 -21.97 2.12
CA SER A 56 -14.15 -23.19 2.02
C SER A 56 -14.54 -24.24 3.07
N ARG A 57 -14.71 -23.84 4.34
CA ARG A 57 -15.01 -24.78 5.43
C ARG A 57 -16.36 -25.48 5.24
N TRP A 58 -17.35 -24.76 4.71
CA TRP A 58 -18.70 -25.29 4.50
C TRP A 58 -19.02 -25.60 3.04
N SER A 59 -18.03 -25.50 2.14
CA SER A 59 -18.20 -25.74 0.70
C SER A 59 -19.40 -25.00 0.11
N LEU A 60 -19.55 -23.74 0.50
CA LEU A 60 -20.71 -22.92 0.12
C LEU A 60 -20.60 -22.52 -1.36
N SER A 61 -21.69 -22.69 -2.10
CA SER A 61 -21.82 -22.20 -3.47
C SER A 61 -22.71 -20.96 -3.51
N LEU A 62 -22.49 -20.12 -4.52
CA LEU A 62 -23.41 -19.03 -4.82
C LEU A 62 -24.76 -19.64 -5.22
N LYS A 63 -25.82 -19.19 -4.56
CA LYS A 63 -27.19 -19.56 -4.94
C LYS A 63 -27.44 -18.97 -6.33
N GLU A 64 -27.62 -19.84 -7.34
CA GLU A 64 -27.93 -19.40 -8.70
C GLU A 64 -29.22 -18.56 -8.67
N LEU A 65 -29.11 -17.32 -9.15
CA LEU A 65 -30.27 -16.51 -9.50
C LEU A 65 -30.83 -17.09 -10.79
N SER A 66 -32.01 -17.69 -10.73
CA SER A 66 -32.70 -18.22 -11.89
C SER A 66 -33.07 -17.09 -12.83
N GLU A 67 -32.44 -17.03 -14.02
CA GLU A 67 -33.11 -16.68 -15.28
C GLU A 67 -32.17 -16.83 -16.51
N GLY A 68 -32.65 -17.57 -17.51
CA GLY A 68 -32.47 -17.22 -18.93
C GLY A 68 -31.23 -17.74 -19.68
N LEU A 69 -31.45 -18.77 -20.51
CA LEU A 69 -30.57 -19.39 -21.50
C LEU A 69 -29.44 -18.52 -22.10
N VAL A 70 -28.19 -19.00 -21.97
CA VAL A 70 -27.16 -18.87 -23.01
C VAL A 70 -26.37 -20.18 -23.07
N THR A 71 -26.29 -20.79 -24.26
CA THR A 71 -25.62 -22.07 -24.54
C THR A 71 -24.09 -21.98 -24.39
N PRO A 72 -23.41 -23.00 -23.83
CA PRO A 72 -21.96 -23.02 -23.74
C PRO A 72 -21.29 -23.50 -25.05
N VAL A 73 -20.19 -22.84 -25.41
CA VAL A 73 -19.21 -23.26 -26.43
C VAL A 73 -18.25 -24.27 -25.77
N PRO A 74 -17.83 -25.37 -26.44
CA PRO A 74 -17.14 -26.46 -25.75
C PRO A 74 -15.72 -26.08 -25.33
N ALA A 75 -15.39 -26.39 -24.08
CA ALA A 75 -14.05 -26.31 -23.52
C ALA A 75 -13.13 -27.32 -24.20
N ALA A 76 -12.03 -26.85 -24.78
CA ALA A 76 -10.93 -27.69 -25.21
C ALA A 76 -10.28 -28.32 -23.96
N VAL A 77 -10.33 -29.65 -23.91
CA VAL A 77 -9.64 -30.46 -22.92
C VAL A 77 -8.13 -30.35 -23.17
N VAL A 78 -7.40 -29.83 -22.19
CA VAL A 78 -5.94 -29.96 -22.14
C VAL A 78 -5.63 -30.91 -20.99
N GLU A 79 -5.08 -32.07 -21.32
CA GLU A 79 -4.63 -33.08 -20.37
C GLU A 79 -3.44 -32.59 -19.53
N PRO A 80 -3.27 -33.12 -18.30
CA PRO A 80 -2.21 -32.68 -17.40
C PRO A 80 -0.88 -33.30 -17.83
N SER A 81 0.00 -32.49 -18.42
CA SER A 81 1.39 -32.88 -18.64
C SER A 81 2.24 -32.54 -17.42
N ALA A 82 3.01 -33.54 -17.00
CA ALA A 82 3.79 -33.59 -15.78
C ALA A 82 4.94 -32.58 -15.73
N GLY A 83 5.24 -32.11 -14.52
CA GLY A 83 6.57 -31.65 -14.10
C GLY A 83 7.05 -30.35 -14.73
N GLN A 84 6.60 -29.21 -14.21
CA GLN A 84 7.34 -27.95 -14.38
C GLN A 84 7.69 -27.37 -13.01
N ASN A 85 8.98 -27.07 -12.84
CA ASN A 85 9.55 -26.37 -11.70
C ASN A 85 8.72 -25.11 -11.40
N GLN A 86 8.27 -24.94 -10.15
CA GLN A 86 7.51 -23.79 -9.66
C GLN A 86 8.30 -22.46 -9.68
N SER A 87 9.50 -22.43 -10.24
CA SER A 87 10.25 -21.21 -10.47
C SER A 87 9.82 -20.56 -11.79
N GLN A 88 9.09 -19.43 -11.65
CA GLN A 88 8.93 -18.37 -12.65
C GLN A 88 7.71 -18.47 -13.59
N ILE A 89 6.49 -18.49 -13.04
CA ILE A 89 5.32 -18.01 -13.79
C ILE A 89 5.45 -16.50 -13.97
N ASP A 90 5.64 -16.04 -15.21
CA ASP A 90 5.73 -14.63 -15.52
C ASP A 90 4.35 -13.95 -15.50
N LEU A 91 3.97 -13.43 -14.33
CA LEU A 91 2.73 -12.68 -14.14
C LEU A 91 2.74 -11.29 -14.81
N SER A 92 3.86 -10.86 -15.40
CA SER A 92 3.88 -9.60 -16.17
C SER A 92 3.01 -9.69 -17.43
N ALA A 93 2.83 -10.89 -17.99
CA ALA A 93 1.90 -11.14 -19.10
C ALA A 93 0.42 -10.85 -18.75
N GLY A 94 0.07 -10.80 -17.47
CA GLY A 94 -1.28 -10.46 -17.00
C GLY A 94 -1.59 -8.96 -16.98
N ILE A 95 -0.56 -8.11 -16.98
CA ILE A 95 -0.68 -6.64 -16.89
C ILE A 95 -1.05 -6.08 -18.28
N PRO A 96 -2.16 -5.34 -18.41
CA PRO A 96 -2.54 -4.78 -19.70
C PRO A 96 -1.58 -3.66 -20.15
N PRO A 97 -1.14 -3.64 -21.42
CA PRO A 97 -0.33 -2.55 -21.95
C PRO A 97 -1.12 -1.25 -22.01
N LEU A 98 -0.43 -0.10 -22.04
CA LEU A 98 -1.08 1.23 -22.01
C LEU A 98 -2.01 1.46 -23.20
N GLU A 99 -1.67 0.91 -24.37
CA GLU A 99 -2.47 0.99 -25.58
C GLU A 99 -3.80 0.22 -25.43
N GLU A 100 -3.77 -0.94 -24.76
CA GLU A 100 -4.99 -1.68 -24.41
C GLU A 100 -5.81 -0.90 -23.39
N ILE A 101 -5.15 -0.33 -22.36
CA ILE A 101 -5.83 0.47 -21.34
C ILE A 101 -6.61 1.63 -21.99
N ALA A 102 -5.95 2.38 -22.88
CA ALA A 102 -6.55 3.52 -23.56
C ALA A 102 -7.72 3.14 -24.50
N ARG A 103 -7.65 1.96 -25.12
CA ARG A 103 -8.68 1.49 -26.07
C ARG A 103 -9.89 0.89 -25.37
N ASP A 104 -9.68 0.05 -24.37
CA ASP A 104 -10.70 -0.86 -23.85
C ASP A 104 -11.30 -0.38 -22.52
N TYR A 105 -10.69 0.63 -21.87
CA TYR A 105 -11.11 1.14 -20.56
C TYR A 105 -11.14 2.68 -20.57
N PRO A 106 -12.16 3.28 -21.22
CA PRO A 106 -12.25 4.73 -21.38
C PRO A 106 -12.22 5.45 -20.02
N ALA A 107 -11.65 6.66 -20.03
CA ALA A 107 -11.49 7.48 -18.84
C ALA A 107 -12.85 7.83 -18.22
N MET A 108 -12.99 7.59 -16.92
CA MET A 108 -14.16 7.96 -16.13
C MET A 108 -14.07 9.39 -15.58
N PHE A 109 -12.87 9.95 -15.51
CA PHE A 109 -12.60 11.28 -14.97
C PHE A 109 -11.90 12.15 -16.02
N THR A 110 -12.25 13.43 -16.07
CA THR A 110 -11.46 14.45 -16.78
C THR A 110 -10.26 14.88 -15.94
N TRP A 111 -9.29 15.57 -16.54
CA TRP A 111 -8.14 16.08 -15.76
C TRP A 111 -8.56 17.02 -14.63
N ASP A 112 -9.53 17.90 -14.88
CA ASP A 112 -10.02 18.82 -13.85
C ASP A 112 -10.73 18.08 -12.71
N GLN A 113 -11.51 17.03 -13.02
CA GLN A 113 -12.12 16.18 -12.00
C GLN A 113 -11.07 15.42 -11.18
N VAL A 114 -9.97 14.94 -11.80
CA VAL A 114 -8.86 14.33 -11.07
C VAL A 114 -8.24 15.34 -10.09
N LYS A 115 -7.98 16.58 -10.54
CA LYS A 115 -7.45 17.63 -9.67
C LYS A 115 -8.40 17.96 -8.53
N ASP A 116 -9.69 18.10 -8.80
CA ASP A 116 -10.72 18.32 -7.78
C ASP A 116 -10.79 17.20 -6.75
N GLN A 117 -10.66 15.95 -7.19
CA GLN A 117 -10.69 14.80 -6.30
C GLN A 117 -9.45 14.77 -5.40
N VAL A 118 -8.27 15.00 -5.96
CA VAL A 118 -7.02 15.12 -5.20
C VAL A 118 -7.10 16.28 -4.20
N ASP A 119 -7.63 17.43 -4.61
CA ASP A 119 -7.75 18.62 -3.75
C ASP A 119 -8.72 18.42 -2.58
N SER A 120 -9.79 17.65 -2.80
CA SER A 120 -10.77 17.34 -1.76
C SER A 120 -10.28 16.39 -0.67
N GLY A 121 -9.19 15.65 -0.92
CA GLY A 121 -8.73 14.55 -0.06
C GLY A 121 -9.61 13.29 -0.12
N ASP A 122 -10.72 13.28 -0.87
CA ASP A 122 -11.56 12.10 -1.09
C ASP A 122 -10.94 11.16 -2.14
N LEU A 123 -9.74 10.67 -1.87
CA LEU A 123 -8.99 9.82 -2.78
C LEU A 123 -9.70 8.48 -3.07
N ALA A 124 -10.69 8.10 -2.26
CA ALA A 124 -11.47 6.89 -2.44
C ALA A 124 -12.40 6.93 -3.66
N ALA A 125 -12.80 8.12 -4.14
CA ALA A 125 -13.62 8.22 -5.35
C ALA A 125 -12.80 8.00 -6.62
N LEU A 126 -11.49 8.25 -6.59
CA LEU A 126 -10.61 8.06 -7.73
C LEU A 126 -10.32 6.57 -7.94
N LYS A 127 -11.05 5.97 -8.87
CA LYS A 127 -11.10 4.50 -9.05
C LYS A 127 -10.61 4.08 -10.43
N ARG A 128 -10.36 2.78 -10.56
CA ARG A 128 -10.15 2.11 -11.86
C ARG A 128 -11.48 1.95 -12.58
N HIS A 129 -11.40 1.77 -13.89
CA HIS A 129 -12.56 1.34 -14.67
C HIS A 129 -13.09 -0.01 -14.13
N PRO A 130 -14.41 -0.22 -13.99
CA PRO A 130 -14.95 -1.44 -13.37
C PRO A 130 -14.46 -2.75 -14.01
N ALA A 131 -14.36 -2.79 -15.34
CA ALA A 131 -13.82 -3.96 -16.04
C ALA A 131 -12.32 -4.19 -15.76
N LEU A 132 -11.54 -3.10 -15.66
CA LEU A 132 -10.11 -3.18 -15.32
C LEU A 132 -9.93 -3.62 -13.85
N GLN A 133 -10.80 -3.14 -12.95
CA GLN A 133 -10.82 -3.55 -11.55
C GLN A 133 -11.08 -5.05 -11.43
N LYS A 134 -12.05 -5.61 -12.17
CA LYS A 134 -12.31 -7.06 -12.17
C LYS A 134 -11.10 -7.88 -12.61
N ARG A 135 -10.38 -7.42 -13.64
CA ARG A 135 -9.15 -8.06 -14.11
C ARG A 135 -8.02 -7.95 -13.06
N TYR A 136 -7.85 -6.77 -12.47
CA TYR A 136 -6.92 -6.57 -11.35
C TYR A 136 -7.23 -7.49 -10.16
N ASP A 137 -8.49 -7.62 -9.78
CA ASP A 137 -8.94 -8.48 -8.69
C ASP A 137 -8.63 -9.95 -8.98
N THR A 138 -8.66 -10.38 -10.24
CA THR A 138 -8.27 -11.74 -10.62
C THR A 138 -6.75 -11.91 -10.55
N TRP A 139 -6.02 -10.94 -11.08
CA TRP A 139 -4.56 -10.93 -11.08
C TRP A 139 -3.98 -10.88 -9.65
N ILE A 140 -4.56 -10.10 -8.75
CA ILE A 140 -4.07 -9.98 -7.37
C ILE A 140 -4.20 -11.31 -6.61
N GLN A 141 -5.22 -12.13 -6.91
CA GLN A 141 -5.35 -13.46 -6.33
C GLN A 141 -4.24 -14.39 -6.83
N GLN A 142 -3.90 -14.34 -8.12
CA GLN A 142 -2.79 -15.11 -8.69
C GLN A 142 -1.44 -14.70 -8.07
N VAL A 143 -1.22 -13.38 -7.92
CA VAL A 143 -0.04 -12.85 -7.24
C VAL A 143 0.08 -13.38 -5.81
N LYS A 144 -1.01 -13.37 -5.04
CA LYS A 144 -1.03 -13.92 -3.67
C LYS A 144 -0.73 -15.41 -3.64
N MET A 145 -1.30 -16.19 -4.56
CA MET A 145 -1.06 -17.64 -4.65
C MET A 145 0.41 -17.97 -4.97
N ILE A 146 1.03 -17.24 -5.90
CA ILE A 146 2.38 -17.54 -6.40
C ILE A 146 3.48 -16.97 -5.48
N HIS A 147 3.29 -15.76 -4.95
CA HIS A 147 4.33 -15.05 -4.19
C HIS A 147 4.05 -14.98 -2.68
N GLY A 148 2.95 -15.59 -2.22
CA GLY A 148 2.49 -15.56 -0.82
C GLY A 148 1.87 -14.23 -0.39
N SER A 149 2.33 -13.10 -0.94
CA SER A 149 1.71 -11.79 -0.74
C SER A 149 2.02 -10.82 -1.89
N VAL A 150 1.18 -9.78 -2.02
CA VAL A 150 1.41 -8.68 -2.98
C VAL A 150 2.69 -7.91 -2.63
N VAL A 151 2.97 -7.73 -1.33
CA VAL A 151 4.20 -7.09 -0.84
C VAL A 151 5.43 -7.85 -1.33
N ASN A 152 5.44 -9.18 -1.18
CA ASN A 152 6.55 -10.03 -1.64
C ASN A 152 6.76 -9.91 -3.15
N TYR A 153 5.68 -9.93 -3.93
CA TYR A 153 5.75 -9.73 -5.37
C TYR A 153 6.35 -8.37 -5.72
N LEU A 154 5.86 -7.29 -5.10
CA LEU A 154 6.38 -5.95 -5.37
C LEU A 154 7.85 -5.83 -4.99
N VAL A 155 8.24 -6.23 -3.79
CA VAL A 155 9.61 -6.10 -3.30
C VAL A 155 10.59 -6.92 -4.13
N ASN A 156 10.26 -8.20 -4.38
CA ASN A 156 11.20 -9.12 -4.99
C ASN A 156 11.20 -9.05 -6.53
N ILE A 157 10.05 -8.75 -7.14
CA ILE A 157 9.88 -8.79 -8.60
C ILE A 157 9.84 -7.38 -9.20
N ARG A 158 8.87 -6.55 -8.81
CA ARG A 158 8.67 -5.22 -9.45
C ARG A 158 9.74 -4.20 -9.06
N LEU A 159 10.07 -4.16 -7.78
CA LEU A 159 11.02 -3.20 -7.21
C LEU A 159 12.44 -3.75 -7.17
N GLY A 160 12.65 -5.05 -7.34
CA GLY A 160 13.99 -5.65 -7.27
C GLY A 160 14.77 -5.26 -6.01
N TRP A 161 14.04 -5.01 -4.92
CA TRP A 161 14.60 -4.68 -3.60
C TRP A 161 14.99 -5.94 -2.84
N GLY A 162 14.50 -7.10 -3.29
CA GLY A 162 14.90 -8.43 -2.86
C GLY A 162 14.63 -8.73 -1.38
N PRO A 163 14.94 -9.96 -0.94
CA PRO A 163 15.28 -10.18 0.45
C PRO A 163 16.62 -9.50 0.69
N THR A 164 16.62 -8.33 1.32
CA THR A 164 17.85 -7.69 1.80
C THR A 164 18.66 -8.75 2.52
N ALA A 165 19.93 -8.96 2.12
CA ALA A 165 20.78 -10.05 2.61
C ALA A 165 20.52 -10.31 4.10
N SER A 166 19.74 -11.35 4.38
CA SER A 166 19.34 -11.68 5.73
C SER A 166 20.63 -12.13 6.40
N ARG A 167 21.13 -11.34 7.35
CA ARG A 167 22.20 -11.80 8.22
C ARG A 167 21.74 -13.16 8.75
N PRO A 168 22.55 -14.23 8.65
CA PRO A 168 22.23 -15.47 9.33
C PRO A 168 21.96 -15.12 10.79
N ALA A 169 20.87 -15.63 11.36
CA ALA A 169 20.68 -15.59 12.79
C ALA A 169 21.92 -16.27 13.40
N SER A 170 22.82 -15.48 14.00
CA SER A 170 23.91 -16.05 14.79
C SER A 170 23.28 -16.89 15.90
N PRO A 171 23.57 -18.19 15.99
CA PRO A 171 23.11 -19.00 17.11
C PRO A 171 23.98 -18.66 18.31
N GLY A 172 23.36 -18.22 19.41
CA GLY A 172 23.99 -18.23 20.73
C GLY A 172 23.99 -16.88 21.44
N SER A 173 23.04 -16.71 22.35
CA SER A 173 23.36 -16.40 23.76
C SER A 173 22.07 -16.60 24.57
N HIS A 174 21.98 -17.77 25.20
CA HIS A 174 21.17 -17.92 26.39
C HIS A 174 21.88 -17.14 27.50
N THR A 175 21.32 -16.00 27.89
CA THR A 175 21.53 -15.46 29.24
C THR A 175 20.20 -14.91 29.74
N GLU A 176 19.77 -15.46 30.87
CA GLU A 176 18.59 -15.05 31.64
C GLU A 176 18.69 -13.59 32.12
N PRO A 177 17.56 -12.94 32.46
CA PRO A 177 17.53 -11.52 32.79
C PRO A 177 18.03 -11.26 34.21
N THR A 178 19.16 -10.58 34.34
CA THR A 178 19.51 -9.84 35.56
C THR A 178 18.85 -8.47 35.54
N TYR A 179 17.91 -8.28 36.48
CA TYR A 179 17.38 -6.97 36.84
C TYR A 179 18.52 -6.11 37.41
N ALA A 180 18.84 -5.00 36.75
CA ALA A 180 19.53 -3.87 37.36
C ALA A 180 18.94 -2.57 36.82
N ASP A 181 18.51 -1.78 37.79
CA ASP A 181 17.95 -0.43 37.75
C ASP A 181 19.05 0.59 37.39
N ASP A 182 18.83 1.36 36.32
CA ASP A 182 19.52 2.64 36.04
C ASP A 182 18.67 3.53 35.13
N GLY A 183 17.80 4.34 35.73
CA GLY A 183 18.01 5.78 35.83
C GLY A 183 18.17 6.69 34.60
N SER A 184 18.09 6.24 33.34
CA SER A 184 18.21 7.16 32.17
C SER A 184 16.87 7.49 31.50
N LEU A 185 16.57 8.80 31.41
CA LEU A 185 15.41 9.39 30.74
C LEU A 185 15.69 9.64 29.24
N ASP A 186 16.23 8.66 28.53
CA ASP A 186 16.30 8.70 27.07
C ASP A 186 15.23 7.74 26.48
N PRO A 187 14.39 8.20 25.52
CA PRO A 187 13.41 7.32 24.89
C PRO A 187 14.15 6.21 24.13
N PRO A 188 13.64 4.96 24.16
CA PRO A 188 14.35 3.83 23.56
C PRO A 188 14.50 4.05 22.05
N GLU A 189 15.74 4.14 21.60
CA GLU A 189 16.16 4.31 20.20
C GLU A 189 15.99 3.01 19.38
N SER A 190 14.80 2.42 19.42
CA SER A 190 14.47 1.25 18.60
C SER A 190 13.05 1.33 18.06
N ALA A 191 12.81 2.36 17.24
CA ALA A 191 11.71 2.25 16.27
C ALA A 191 11.96 1.00 15.41
N PRO A 192 10.95 0.13 15.21
CA PRO A 192 11.14 -1.09 14.44
C PRO A 192 11.57 -0.72 13.02
N VAL A 193 12.78 -1.16 12.66
CA VAL A 193 13.33 -1.01 11.32
C VAL A 193 12.30 -1.62 10.36
N ARG A 194 11.69 -0.80 9.50
CA ARG A 194 10.83 -1.32 8.43
C ARG A 194 11.61 -2.43 7.73
N PRO A 195 11.01 -3.59 7.42
CA PRO A 195 11.73 -4.77 6.90
C PRO A 195 12.56 -4.54 5.62
N LEU A 196 12.49 -3.35 5.03
CA LEU A 196 13.06 -2.98 3.73
C LEU A 196 13.94 -1.72 3.79
N THR A 197 14.06 -1.06 4.95
CA THR A 197 15.00 0.07 5.10
C THR A 197 16.41 -0.51 5.20
N PRO A 198 17.32 -0.25 4.25
CA PRO A 198 18.68 -0.78 4.30
C PRO A 198 19.41 -0.24 5.53
N SER A 199 20.31 -1.06 6.09
CA SER A 199 21.14 -0.72 7.25
C SER A 199 21.97 0.55 7.04
N THR A 200 22.22 0.93 5.78
CA THR A 200 22.91 2.14 5.36
C THR A 200 21.93 3.09 4.66
N ASN A 201 21.14 3.84 5.42
CA ASN A 201 20.31 4.94 4.92
C ASN A 201 21.01 6.30 5.06
N ASN A 202 22.33 6.32 5.31
CA ASN A 202 23.12 7.51 5.63
C ASN A 202 22.52 8.36 6.78
N GLY A 203 21.84 7.73 7.75
CA GLY A 203 21.20 8.42 8.87
C GLY A 203 19.83 9.04 8.54
N LYS A 204 19.34 8.93 7.30
CA LYS A 204 18.02 9.48 6.92
C LYS A 204 16.89 8.60 7.45
N LYS A 205 16.10 9.16 8.36
CA LYS A 205 14.95 8.49 8.99
C LYS A 205 13.66 8.57 8.16
N TRP A 206 13.59 9.46 7.17
CA TRP A 206 12.41 9.72 6.36
C TRP A 206 12.76 10.17 4.93
N PHE A 207 11.75 10.21 4.07
CA PHE A 207 11.85 10.65 2.68
C PHE A 207 12.27 12.13 2.60
N THR A 208 13.27 12.43 1.79
CA THR A 208 13.68 13.78 1.43
C THR A 208 13.83 13.90 -0.10
N ALA A 209 13.82 15.10 -0.65
CA ALA A 209 13.87 15.34 -2.09
C ALA A 209 15.17 14.86 -2.74
N ASP A 210 16.25 14.83 -1.97
CA ASP A 210 17.56 14.28 -2.34
C ASP A 210 17.71 12.80 -1.93
N ILE A 211 16.60 12.06 -1.81
CA ILE A 211 16.63 10.62 -1.51
C ILE A 211 17.45 9.86 -2.57
N ALA A 212 18.35 8.99 -2.09
CA ALA A 212 19.24 8.23 -2.95
C ALA A 212 18.47 7.15 -3.73
N GLU A 213 18.91 6.90 -4.96
CA GLU A 213 18.31 5.92 -5.89
C GLU A 213 18.09 4.51 -5.30
N PRO A 214 18.96 3.95 -4.44
CA PRO A 214 18.70 2.64 -3.83
C PRO A 214 17.50 2.61 -2.87
N LEU A 215 17.00 3.77 -2.44
CA LEU A 215 15.91 3.94 -1.47
C LEU A 215 14.58 4.35 -2.12
N VAL A 216 14.58 4.67 -3.41
CA VAL A 216 13.41 5.16 -4.13
C VAL A 216 13.30 4.51 -5.51
N LYS A 217 12.09 4.16 -5.94
CA LYS A 217 11.84 3.72 -7.33
C LYS A 217 10.57 4.35 -7.87
N ILE A 218 10.64 4.86 -9.09
CA ILE A 218 9.49 5.37 -9.83
C ILE A 218 9.10 4.32 -10.85
N LEU A 219 7.86 3.84 -10.78
CA LEU A 219 7.31 2.88 -11.74
C LEU A 219 5.98 3.42 -12.29
N PRO A 220 5.64 3.16 -13.56
CA PRO A 220 4.25 3.29 -14.01
C PRO A 220 3.35 2.42 -13.13
N ASN A 221 2.14 2.90 -12.85
CA ASN A 221 1.15 2.08 -12.17
C ASN A 221 0.64 1.01 -13.15
N ASP A 222 0.98 -0.25 -12.88
CA ASP A 222 0.57 -1.41 -13.69
C ASP A 222 -0.96 -1.52 -13.84
N TRP A 223 -1.70 -0.98 -12.87
CA TRP A 223 -3.15 -0.98 -12.84
C TRP A 223 -3.64 0.44 -12.53
N PRO A 224 -3.62 1.35 -13.51
CA PRO A 224 -3.87 2.76 -13.26
C PRO A 224 -5.35 3.04 -12.99
N TYR A 225 -5.61 4.13 -12.28
CA TYR A 225 -6.94 4.72 -12.18
C TYR A 225 -7.45 5.21 -13.54
N SER A 226 -8.76 5.39 -13.65
CA SER A 226 -9.44 5.69 -14.91
C SER A 226 -9.33 7.18 -15.28
N VAL A 227 -8.12 7.59 -15.66
CA VAL A 227 -7.75 8.96 -16.05
C VAL A 227 -7.60 9.08 -17.57
N PRO A 228 -7.64 10.30 -18.15
CA PRO A 228 -7.43 10.52 -19.58
C PRO A 228 -6.10 9.96 -20.08
N SER A 229 -6.04 9.54 -21.34
CA SER A 229 -4.91 8.77 -21.89
C SER A 229 -3.62 9.58 -22.05
N GLU A 230 -3.73 10.91 -22.10
CA GLU A 230 -2.63 11.87 -22.04
C GLU A 230 -1.98 11.97 -20.65
N ILE A 231 -2.59 11.36 -19.63
CA ILE A 231 -2.11 11.37 -18.25
C ILE A 231 -1.43 10.04 -17.94
N ARG A 232 -0.18 10.13 -17.50
CA ARG A 232 0.56 8.98 -17.00
C ARG A 232 0.45 8.91 -15.49
N HIS A 233 0.05 7.75 -14.99
CA HIS A 233 -0.05 7.46 -13.56
C HIS A 233 1.19 6.69 -13.12
N TYR A 234 2.03 7.33 -12.32
CA TYR A 234 3.20 6.73 -11.69
C TYR A 234 2.97 6.47 -10.21
N VAL A 235 3.72 5.52 -9.67
CA VAL A 235 3.86 5.31 -8.24
C VAL A 235 5.33 5.48 -7.89
N VAL A 236 5.62 6.41 -6.97
CA VAL A 236 6.95 6.57 -6.37
C VAL A 236 6.97 5.76 -5.09
N TRP A 237 7.76 4.70 -5.08
CA TRP A 237 7.97 3.80 -3.96
C TRP A 237 9.18 4.25 -3.14
N SER A 238 9.06 4.25 -1.81
CA SER A 238 10.16 4.58 -0.91
C SER A 238 10.39 3.51 0.15
N ARG A 239 11.67 3.25 0.43
CA ARG A 239 12.13 2.47 1.59
C ARG A 239 12.12 3.28 2.90
N LEU A 240 11.84 4.58 2.82
CA LEU A 240 11.72 5.49 3.96
C LEU A 240 10.27 5.98 4.10
N PRO A 241 9.80 6.29 5.32
CA PRO A 241 8.48 6.88 5.51
C PRO A 241 8.38 8.24 4.81
N ILE A 242 7.28 8.46 4.08
CA ILE A 242 6.96 9.76 3.46
C ILE A 242 6.30 10.69 4.49
N THR A 243 5.48 10.14 5.38
CA THR A 243 4.93 10.84 6.54
C THR A 243 5.67 10.41 7.80
N HIS A 244 6.25 11.36 8.54
CA HIS A 244 7.05 11.11 9.73
C HIS A 244 6.95 12.30 10.70
N PRO A 245 6.97 12.11 12.04
CA PRO A 245 6.89 13.20 13.02
C PRO A 245 7.97 14.28 12.90
N GLY A 246 9.09 13.96 12.26
CA GLY A 246 10.17 14.90 11.94
C GLY A 246 9.90 15.82 10.73
N ILE A 247 8.88 15.53 9.92
CA ILE A 247 8.47 16.36 8.77
C ILE A 247 7.09 16.97 9.01
N VAL A 248 6.17 16.20 9.58
CA VAL A 248 4.78 16.60 9.79
C VAL A 248 4.64 17.22 11.18
N PRO A 249 4.30 18.53 11.29
CA PRO A 249 4.03 19.17 12.57
C PRO A 249 2.93 18.45 13.34
N ALA A 250 3.08 18.34 14.66
CA ALA A 250 2.16 17.60 15.52
C ALA A 250 0.72 18.14 15.44
N GLU A 251 0.58 19.45 15.23
CA GLU A 251 -0.69 20.18 15.13
C GLU A 251 -1.56 19.70 13.97
N ILE A 252 -0.95 19.16 12.91
CA ILE A 252 -1.66 18.66 11.72
C ILE A 252 -1.53 17.15 11.54
N TRP A 253 -0.91 16.43 12.48
CA TRP A 253 -0.66 14.99 12.35
C TRP A 253 -1.94 14.19 12.08
N GLU A 254 -2.98 14.40 12.90
CA GLU A 254 -4.27 13.73 12.75
C GLU A 254 -4.93 14.03 11.39
N ARG A 255 -4.80 15.28 10.91
CA ARG A 255 -5.27 15.66 9.58
C ARG A 255 -4.51 14.89 8.50
N ILE A 256 -3.18 14.76 8.59
CA ILE A 256 -2.40 14.03 7.59
C ILE A 256 -2.70 12.52 7.65
N VAL A 257 -2.95 11.95 8.82
CA VAL A 257 -3.41 10.56 8.96
C VAL A 257 -4.81 10.39 8.34
N GLN A 258 -5.67 11.41 8.45
CA GLN A 258 -7.03 11.36 7.92
C GLN A 258 -7.13 11.73 6.43
N ASP A 259 -6.34 12.63 5.91
CA ASP A 259 -6.56 13.13 4.54
C ASP A 259 -5.39 12.76 3.62
N GLY A 260 -4.23 12.40 4.19
CA GLY A 260 -2.99 12.22 3.46
C GLY A 260 -2.33 13.56 3.14
N LEU A 261 -1.43 13.54 2.17
CA LEU A 261 -0.76 14.72 1.62
C LEU A 261 -1.01 14.76 0.12
N TRP A 262 -1.13 15.96 -0.44
CA TRP A 262 -1.23 16.14 -1.89
C TRP A 262 -0.69 17.48 -2.33
N GLY A 263 -0.48 17.61 -3.63
CA GLY A 263 -0.06 18.86 -4.22
C GLY A 263 -0.16 18.84 -5.74
N PHE A 264 0.05 20.03 -6.30
CA PHE A 264 -0.02 20.29 -7.73
C PHE A 264 1.21 21.09 -8.15
N SER A 265 1.68 20.88 -9.37
CA SER A 265 2.71 21.71 -10.01
C SER A 265 2.42 21.89 -11.49
N GLY A 266 2.94 22.97 -12.07
CA GLY A 266 2.83 23.27 -13.50
C GLY A 266 1.43 23.57 -14.04
N SER A 267 0.41 23.64 -13.20
CA SER A 267 -0.97 23.99 -13.59
C SER A 267 -1.43 25.30 -12.96
N GLU A 268 -2.41 25.96 -13.58
CA GLU A 268 -3.09 27.13 -13.02
C GLU A 268 -4.15 26.77 -11.95
N TYR A 269 -4.28 25.48 -11.61
CA TYR A 269 -5.24 25.00 -10.64
C TYR A 269 -4.95 25.60 -9.26
N LYS A 270 -5.99 26.15 -8.62
CA LYS A 270 -5.91 26.76 -7.30
C LYS A 270 -6.57 25.82 -6.29
N PRO A 271 -5.79 25.18 -5.39
CA PRO A 271 -6.34 24.40 -4.29
C PRO A 271 -7.33 25.21 -3.47
N LYS A 272 -8.45 24.60 -3.10
CA LYS A 272 -9.50 25.23 -2.29
C LYS A 272 -8.98 25.65 -0.91
N GLY A 273 -8.00 24.92 -0.39
CA GLY A 273 -7.43 25.11 0.94
C GLY A 273 -8.40 24.64 2.04
N SER A 274 -7.92 24.63 3.27
CA SER A 274 -8.72 24.25 4.45
C SER A 274 -9.60 25.39 4.97
N GLY A 275 -9.42 26.61 4.46
CA GLY A 275 -10.01 27.83 5.02
C GLY A 275 -9.21 28.42 6.19
N ASP A 276 -8.22 27.68 6.71
CA ASP A 276 -7.28 28.14 7.73
C ASP A 276 -5.88 28.30 7.13
N LYS A 277 -5.39 29.55 7.10
CA LYS A 277 -4.09 29.88 6.51
C LYS A 277 -2.91 29.21 7.24
N LEU A 278 -3.01 29.03 8.55
CA LEU A 278 -1.96 28.39 9.34
C LEU A 278 -1.91 26.90 9.02
N VAL A 279 -3.07 26.23 8.99
CA VAL A 279 -3.16 24.81 8.60
C VAL A 279 -2.63 24.62 7.18
N ASP A 280 -3.04 25.47 6.22
CA ASP A 280 -2.58 25.40 4.84
C ASP A 280 -1.06 25.59 4.74
N GLN A 281 -0.46 26.47 5.55
CA GLN A 281 0.99 26.65 5.61
C GLN A 281 1.69 25.41 6.16
N LEU A 282 1.19 24.82 7.25
CA LEU A 282 1.76 23.62 7.86
C LEU A 282 1.67 22.42 6.89
N VAL A 283 0.55 22.26 6.18
CA VAL A 283 0.40 21.21 5.16
C VAL A 283 1.38 21.42 4.02
N ARG A 284 1.58 22.67 3.57
CA ARG A 284 2.58 23.00 2.55
C ARG A 284 4.00 22.69 3.00
N GLN A 285 4.33 22.88 4.28
CA GLN A 285 5.62 22.53 4.86
C GLN A 285 5.80 21.01 4.95
N ALA A 286 4.78 20.28 5.45
CA ALA A 286 4.80 18.83 5.56
C ALA A 286 4.99 18.13 4.19
N GLY A 287 4.43 18.70 3.12
CA GLY A 287 4.56 18.19 1.76
C GLY A 287 5.76 18.73 0.97
N ALA A 288 6.63 19.55 1.57
CA ALA A 288 7.69 20.27 0.83
C ALA A 288 8.69 19.33 0.14
N GLU A 289 9.20 18.33 0.87
CA GLU A 289 10.15 17.34 0.33
C GLU A 289 9.56 16.54 -0.84
N VAL A 290 8.29 16.14 -0.73
CA VAL A 290 7.58 15.44 -1.82
C VAL A 290 7.41 16.36 -3.03
N ARG A 291 7.01 17.61 -2.81
CA ARG A 291 6.84 18.60 -3.89
C ARG A 291 8.15 18.81 -4.64
N THR A 292 9.24 19.09 -3.93
CA THR A 292 10.55 19.30 -4.53
C THR A 292 11.05 18.07 -5.28
N TYR A 293 10.84 16.86 -4.74
CA TYR A 293 11.15 15.63 -5.46
C TYR A 293 10.37 15.50 -6.77
N VAL A 294 9.05 15.71 -6.71
CA VAL A 294 8.15 15.57 -7.86
C VAL A 294 8.50 16.60 -8.93
N GLU A 295 8.71 17.86 -8.58
CA GLU A 295 9.10 18.93 -9.51
C GLU A 295 10.48 18.67 -10.14
N GLY A 296 11.41 18.04 -9.42
CA GLY A 296 12.69 17.62 -9.98
C GLY A 296 12.60 16.46 -10.99
N LYS A 297 11.50 15.70 -11.00
CA LYS A 297 11.26 14.58 -11.93
C LYS A 297 10.29 14.92 -13.06
N TRP A 298 9.33 15.80 -12.78
CA TRP A 298 8.36 16.34 -13.71
C TRP A 298 8.35 17.87 -13.57
N PRO A 299 9.27 18.56 -14.29
CA PRO A 299 9.40 20.01 -14.21
C PRO A 299 8.09 20.72 -14.55
N ALA A 300 7.75 21.75 -13.78
CA ALA A 300 6.49 22.47 -13.90
C ALA A 300 6.33 23.20 -15.25
N GLU A 301 7.43 23.43 -15.96
CA GLU A 301 7.50 24.05 -17.28
C GLU A 301 7.02 23.09 -18.37
N GLU A 302 7.27 21.79 -18.21
CA GLU A 302 6.99 20.75 -19.19
C GLU A 302 5.76 19.90 -18.83
N TYR A 303 5.41 19.83 -17.55
CA TYR A 303 4.35 18.96 -17.05
C TYR A 303 3.33 19.71 -16.20
N GLU A 304 2.08 19.28 -16.30
CA GLU A 304 1.10 19.47 -15.24
C GLU A 304 1.05 18.22 -14.38
N VAL A 305 1.16 18.40 -13.06
CA VAL A 305 1.23 17.30 -12.13
C VAL A 305 0.24 17.46 -11.00
N ALA A 306 -0.40 16.36 -10.64
CA ALA A 306 -1.11 16.17 -9.38
C ALA A 306 -0.51 14.95 -8.67
N TRP A 307 -0.11 15.10 -7.41
CA TRP A 307 0.44 13.99 -6.63
C TRP A 307 -0.27 13.88 -5.28
N PHE A 308 -0.31 12.67 -4.73
CA PHE A 308 -0.87 12.42 -3.42
C PHE A 308 -0.25 11.20 -2.72
N VAL A 309 -0.20 11.27 -1.40
CA VAL A 309 0.16 10.18 -0.49
C VAL A 309 -1.14 9.72 0.15
N ASN A 310 -1.55 8.48 -0.13
CA ASN A 310 -2.76 7.93 0.49
C ASN A 310 -2.63 7.94 2.03
N PRO A 311 -3.68 8.38 2.76
CA PRO A 311 -3.71 8.23 4.21
C PRO A 311 -3.58 6.75 4.60
N PRO A 312 -3.06 6.42 5.80
CA PRO A 312 -2.83 5.04 6.22
C PRO A 312 -4.03 4.10 6.01
N ARG A 313 -5.27 4.58 6.21
CA ARG A 313 -6.49 3.75 6.04
C ARG A 313 -6.80 3.38 4.58
N LEU A 314 -6.27 4.12 3.60
CA LEU A 314 -6.50 3.90 2.17
C LEU A 314 -5.30 3.26 1.47
N GLN A 315 -4.17 3.07 2.17
CA GLN A 315 -3.01 2.40 1.61
C GLN A 315 -3.32 0.92 1.36
N SER A 316 -3.31 0.50 0.10
CA SER A 316 -3.54 -0.90 -0.27
C SER A 316 -2.41 -1.83 0.17
N ILE A 317 -1.22 -1.27 0.48
CA ILE A 317 0.01 -2.00 0.80
C ILE A 317 0.66 -1.41 2.05
N PRO A 318 0.07 -1.64 3.23
CA PRO A 318 0.63 -1.17 4.48
C PRO A 318 2.03 -1.76 4.69
N GLY A 319 3.01 -0.91 4.98
CA GLY A 319 4.42 -1.29 5.18
C GLY A 319 5.38 -0.82 4.07
N LEU A 320 4.87 -0.51 2.88
CA LEU A 320 5.67 0.01 1.77
C LEU A 320 5.24 1.44 1.46
N ALA A 321 6.08 2.43 1.79
CA ALA A 321 5.72 3.83 1.59
C ALA A 321 5.66 4.14 0.09
N HIS A 322 4.59 4.82 -0.33
CA HIS A 322 4.43 5.22 -1.71
C HIS A 322 3.56 6.47 -1.85
N LEU A 323 3.76 7.17 -2.94
CA LEU A 323 2.89 8.25 -3.39
C LEU A 323 2.54 8.05 -4.87
N HIS A 324 1.39 8.56 -5.25
CA HIS A 324 0.87 8.52 -6.61
C HIS A 324 1.16 9.84 -7.30
N VAL A 325 1.54 9.79 -8.57
CA VAL A 325 1.79 10.96 -9.41
C VAL A 325 1.02 10.80 -10.71
N PHE A 326 0.12 11.74 -10.98
CA PHE A 326 -0.45 11.95 -12.31
C PHE A 326 0.33 13.04 -13.00
N ALA A 327 0.97 12.71 -14.12
CA ALA A 327 1.70 13.66 -14.93
C ALA A 327 1.10 13.74 -16.33
N ARG A 328 0.71 14.95 -16.73
CA ARG A 328 0.28 15.29 -18.09
C ARG A 328 1.37 16.14 -18.72
N LYS A 329 1.99 15.67 -19.81
CA LYS A 329 2.95 16.49 -20.56
C LYS A 329 2.20 17.63 -21.23
N LYS A 330 2.71 18.85 -21.11
CA LYS A 330 2.16 20.01 -21.82
C LYS A 330 2.42 19.83 -23.31
N SER A 331 1.44 20.21 -24.12
CA SER A 331 1.66 20.32 -25.55
C SER A 331 2.59 21.50 -25.80
N ASP A 332 3.58 21.31 -26.68
CA ASP A 332 4.46 22.37 -27.18
C ASP A 332 3.66 23.47 -27.89
#